data_AF-A0A1H8YI53-F1
#
_entry.id   AF-A0A1H8YI53-F1
#
_cell.length_a   1.000
_cell.length_b   1.000
_cell.length_c   1.000
_cell.angle_alpha   90.00
_cell.angle_beta   90.00
_cell.angle_gamma   90.00
#
_symmetry.space_group_name_H-M   'P 1'
#
loop_
_entity.id
_entity.type
_entity.pdbx_description
1 polymer ?
#
loop_
_entity_poly.entity_id
_entity_poly.type
_entity_poly.pdbx_seq_one_letter_code
_entity_poly.pdbx_strand_id
1 'polypeptide(L)'
;MNVGLFLQEGRAYDENVSNPGTARGGKVNNRPSIEQPEPLGTSGQCSITMAVAPQSRAILDVESGSDTTGACQTAEDLATKLEPLLPPA
;
A
#
# COMPACT_ATOMS: atom_id res chain seq x y z
N MET A 1 -11.19 -0.85 13.01
CA MET A 1 -10.55 -0.70 11.69
C MET A 1 -9.78 0.59 11.72
N ASN A 2 -8.48 0.53 11.41
CA ASN A 2 -7.61 1.70 11.35
C ASN A 2 -7.10 1.86 9.92
N VAL A 3 -6.93 3.10 9.49
CA VAL A 3 -6.39 3.45 8.18
C VAL A 3 -5.34 4.53 8.36
N GLY A 4 -4.16 4.32 7.81
CA GLY A 4 -3.08 5.31 7.76
C GLY A 4 -2.69 5.60 6.31
N LEU A 5 -2.54 6.88 5.96
CA LEU A 5 -1.98 7.30 4.68
C LEU A 5 -0.72 8.12 4.95
N PHE A 6 0.40 7.69 4.41
CA PHE A 6 1.69 8.34 4.57
C PHE A 6 2.25 8.73 3.21
N LEU A 7 2.73 9.97 3.08
CA LEU A 7 3.55 10.39 1.95
C LEU A 7 5.00 10.42 2.42
N GLN A 8 5.86 9.69 1.71
CA GLN A 8 7.26 9.55 2.07
C GLN A 8 8.14 9.95 0.89
N GLU A 9 8.94 11.00 1.08
CA GLU A 9 9.94 11.44 0.12
C GLU A 9 11.22 10.57 0.16
N GLY A 10 11.97 10.59 -0.94
CA GLY A 10 13.30 9.99 -1.03
C GLY A 10 13.34 8.46 -1.05
N ARG A 11 12.19 7.80 -1.24
CA ARG A 11 12.08 6.33 -1.35
C ARG A 11 11.16 5.94 -2.49
N ALA A 12 11.64 5.04 -3.35
CA ALA A 12 10.79 4.42 -4.34
C ALA A 12 9.76 3.48 -3.69
N TYR A 13 8.66 3.24 -4.40
CA TYR A 13 7.53 2.43 -3.93
C TYR A 13 7.89 0.95 -3.71
N ASP A 14 8.95 0.47 -4.35
CA ASP A 14 9.44 -0.91 -4.31
C ASP A 14 10.61 -1.13 -3.34
N GLU A 15 11.04 -0.08 -2.62
CA GLU A 15 12.05 -0.19 -1.57
C GLU A 15 11.44 -0.67 -0.24
N ASN A 16 12.23 -1.40 0.57
CA ASN A 16 11.87 -1.79 1.94
C ASN A 16 10.54 -2.56 2.07
N VAL A 17 10.23 -3.41 1.09
CA VAL A 17 9.13 -4.38 1.18
C VAL A 17 9.36 -5.27 2.41
N SER A 18 8.48 -5.18 3.40
CA SER A 18 8.68 -5.78 4.74
C SER A 18 8.55 -7.30 4.73
N ASN A 19 7.64 -7.83 3.91
CA ASN A 19 7.48 -9.27 3.70
C ASN A 19 7.49 -9.61 2.19
N PRO A 20 8.66 -9.73 1.56
CA PRO A 20 8.76 -9.97 0.13
C PRO A 20 8.13 -11.28 -0.35
N GLY A 21 7.95 -12.27 0.55
CA GLY A 21 7.36 -13.57 0.20
C GLY A 21 5.84 -13.54 -0.03
N THR A 22 5.14 -12.55 0.54
CA THR A 22 3.69 -12.35 0.37
C THR A 22 3.37 -11.14 -0.50
N ALA A 23 4.34 -10.26 -0.74
CA ALA A 23 4.19 -9.05 -1.52
C ALA A 23 3.81 -9.33 -2.97
N ARG A 24 2.93 -8.48 -3.51
CA ARG A 24 2.38 -8.61 -4.86
C ARG A 24 2.61 -7.30 -5.60
N GLY A 25 3.40 -7.36 -6.66
CA GLY A 25 3.55 -6.23 -7.57
C GLY A 25 2.31 -6.05 -8.43
N GLY A 26 1.95 -4.80 -8.71
CA GLY A 26 0.76 -4.50 -9.50
C GLY A 26 0.65 -3.03 -9.87
N LYS A 27 -0.59 -2.62 -10.10
CA LYS A 27 -0.96 -1.22 -10.31
C LYS A 27 -2.25 -0.90 -9.58
N VAL A 28 -2.32 0.29 -9.01
CA VAL A 28 -3.58 0.92 -8.61
C VAL A 28 -3.94 1.89 -9.71
N ASN A 29 -5.08 1.68 -10.39
CA ASN A 29 -5.37 2.27 -11.68
C ASN A 29 -4.20 2.02 -12.66
N ASN A 30 -3.45 3.06 -13.02
CA ASN A 30 -2.24 2.96 -13.86
C ASN A 30 -0.94 3.22 -13.10
N ARG A 31 -1.01 3.51 -11.80
CA ARG A 31 0.14 3.83 -10.96
C ARG A 31 0.81 2.56 -10.46
N PRO A 32 2.13 2.37 -10.66
CA PRO A 32 2.86 1.25 -10.10
C PRO A 32 2.69 1.14 -8.58
N SER A 33 2.45 -0.08 -8.10
CA SER A 33 2.23 -0.34 -6.69
C SER A 33 2.75 -1.70 -6.23
N ILE A 34 2.94 -1.85 -4.93
CA ILE A 34 3.15 -3.12 -4.24
C ILE A 34 2.10 -3.25 -3.14
N GLU A 35 1.31 -4.33 -3.19
CA GLU A 35 0.48 -4.78 -2.08
C GLU A 35 1.30 -5.72 -1.17
N GLN A 36 1.19 -5.53 0.14
CA GLN A 36 1.85 -6.33 1.16
C GLN A 36 0.80 -6.83 2.16
N PRO A 37 0.27 -8.05 1.97
CA PRO A 37 -0.54 -8.73 2.98
C PRO A 37 0.35 -9.10 4.17
N GLU A 38 -0.13 -8.80 5.38
CA GLU A 38 0.57 -9.11 6.65
C GLU A 38 2.04 -8.62 6.64
N PRO A 39 2.29 -7.32 6.43
CA PRO A 39 3.64 -6.79 6.26
C PRO A 39 4.53 -7.03 7.49
N LEU A 40 3.93 -7.18 8.67
CA LEU A 40 4.62 -7.51 9.93
C LEU A 40 4.55 -9.00 10.31
N GLY A 41 4.04 -9.86 9.41
CA GLY A 41 3.86 -11.29 9.67
C GLY A 41 2.68 -11.62 10.59
N THR A 42 1.75 -10.68 10.78
CA THR A 42 0.55 -10.87 11.60
C THR A 42 -0.71 -10.60 10.79
N SER A 43 -1.71 -11.46 10.96
CA SER A 43 -3.01 -11.33 10.28
C SER A 43 -3.77 -10.06 10.65
N GLY A 44 -4.66 -9.65 9.76
CA GLY A 44 -5.50 -8.46 9.92
C GLY A 44 -4.87 -7.17 9.40
N GLN A 45 -3.81 -7.26 8.59
CA GLN A 45 -3.11 -6.09 8.06
C GLN A 45 -2.92 -6.17 6.56
N CYS A 46 -2.96 -5.03 5.90
CA CYS A 46 -2.51 -4.89 4.51
C CYS A 46 -1.92 -3.51 4.28
N SER A 47 -0.84 -3.45 3.51
CA SER A 47 -0.21 -2.19 3.09
C SER A 47 -0.16 -2.12 1.57
N ILE A 48 -0.53 -0.97 0.99
CA ILE A 48 -0.33 -0.70 -0.44
C ILE A 48 0.60 0.49 -0.58
N THR A 49 1.77 0.25 -1.18
CA THR A 49 2.73 1.29 -1.54
C THR A 49 2.55 1.67 -3.00
N MET A 50 2.37 2.96 -3.30
CA MET A 50 2.18 3.50 -4.65
C MET A 50 3.29 4.48 -5.02
N ALA A 51 3.75 4.44 -6.28
CA ALA A 51 4.78 5.33 -6.80
C ALA A 51 4.35 6.80 -6.79
N VAL A 52 5.22 7.72 -6.37
CA VAL A 52 5.03 9.17 -6.46
C VAL A 52 6.34 9.81 -6.95
N ALA A 53 6.28 10.65 -7.97
CA ALA A 53 7.43 11.38 -8.50
C ALA A 53 7.71 12.68 -7.73
N PRO A 54 8.99 13.09 -7.65
CA PRO A 54 10.18 12.28 -7.93
C PRO A 54 10.52 11.37 -6.73
N GLN A 55 10.96 10.12 -7.02
CA GLN A 55 11.52 9.16 -6.04
C GLN A 55 10.86 9.21 -4.65
N SER A 56 9.54 9.14 -4.62
CA SER A 56 8.71 9.21 -3.43
C SER A 56 7.65 8.11 -3.50
N ARG A 57 6.89 7.95 -2.41
CA ARG A 57 5.81 6.97 -2.36
C ARG A 57 4.67 7.40 -1.44
N ALA A 58 3.48 6.94 -1.77
CA ALA A 58 2.35 6.92 -0.85
C ALA A 58 2.25 5.51 -0.26
N ILE A 59 2.05 5.40 1.06
CA ILE A 59 1.82 4.13 1.75
C ILE A 59 0.44 4.20 2.38
N LEU A 60 -0.42 3.27 2.03
CA LEU A 60 -1.74 3.10 2.62
C LEU A 60 -1.73 1.84 3.48
N ASP A 61 -1.83 2.00 4.79
CA ASP A 61 -1.90 0.90 5.75
C ASP A 61 -3.33 0.74 6.26
N VAL A 62 -3.82 -0.50 6.24
CA VAL A 62 -5.14 -0.87 6.77
C VAL A 62 -4.99 -1.99 7.77
N GLU A 63 -5.63 -1.80 8.94
CA GLU A 63 -5.75 -2.82 9.98
C GLU A 63 -7.22 -3.17 10.23
N SER A 64 -7.55 -4.45 10.19
CA SER A 64 -8.90 -4.99 10.41
C SER A 64 -8.88 -6.28 11.23
N GLY A 65 -8.73 -6.14 12.55
CA GLY A 65 -8.82 -7.28 13.47
C GLY A 65 -7.84 -8.39 13.11
N SER A 66 -8.36 -9.57 12.76
CA SER A 66 -7.58 -10.71 12.26
C SER A 66 -7.85 -11.05 10.79
N ASP A 67 -8.60 -10.21 10.06
CA ASP A 67 -9.03 -10.46 8.68
C ASP A 67 -8.13 -9.73 7.68
N THR A 68 -7.07 -10.41 7.25
CA THR A 68 -6.11 -9.92 6.24
C THR A 68 -6.80 -9.68 4.90
N THR A 69 -7.70 -10.57 4.48
CA THR A 69 -8.38 -10.47 3.19
C THR A 69 -9.27 -9.23 3.15
N GLY A 70 -10.05 -9.00 4.21
CA GLY A 70 -10.86 -7.79 4.34
C GLY A 70 -10.02 -6.51 4.43
N ALA A 71 -8.85 -6.57 5.09
CA ALA A 71 -7.91 -5.46 5.14
C ALA A 71 -7.36 -5.10 3.75
N CYS A 72 -6.96 -6.09 2.94
CA CYS A 72 -6.46 -5.84 1.59
C CYS A 72 -7.55 -5.32 0.64
N GLN A 73 -8.76 -5.91 0.68
CA GLN A 73 -9.89 -5.39 -0.11
C GLN A 73 -10.17 -3.91 0.21
N THR A 74 -10.14 -3.56 1.49
CA THR A 74 -10.34 -2.17 1.94
C THR A 74 -9.20 -1.27 1.49
N ALA A 75 -7.95 -1.75 1.55
CA ALA A 75 -6.78 -1.02 1.08
C ALA A 75 -6.86 -0.77 -0.43
N GLU A 76 -7.22 -1.76 -1.24
CA GLU A 76 -7.39 -1.62 -2.69
C GLU A 76 -8.48 -0.59 -3.05
N ASP A 77 -9.63 -0.66 -2.38
CA ASP A 77 -10.76 0.26 -2.60
C ASP A 77 -10.38 1.71 -2.27
N LEU A 78 -9.66 1.92 -1.17
CA LEU A 78 -9.20 3.23 -0.74
C LEU A 78 -8.07 3.73 -1.64
N ALA A 79 -7.09 2.88 -1.98
CA ALA A 79 -6.01 3.23 -2.88
C ALA A 79 -6.55 3.69 -4.24
N THR A 80 -7.53 2.97 -4.80
CA THR A 80 -8.18 3.32 -6.07
C THR A 80 -8.83 4.71 -6.03
N LYS A 81 -9.42 5.09 -4.89
CA LYS A 81 -10.05 6.41 -4.70
C LYS A 81 -9.03 7.53 -4.43
N LEU A 82 -7.94 7.20 -3.76
CA LEU A 82 -6.89 8.16 -3.37
C LEU A 82 -5.89 8.42 -4.49
N GLU A 83 -5.64 7.43 -5.34
CA GLU A 83 -4.64 7.51 -6.42
C GLU A 83 -4.78 8.77 -7.29
N PRO A 84 -5.99 9.21 -7.73
CA PRO A 84 -6.14 10.44 -8.51
C PRO A 84 -5.83 11.73 -7.75
N LEU A 85 -5.75 11.67 -6.41
CA LEU A 85 -5.45 12.82 -5.54
C LEU A 85 -3.96 12.89 -5.16
N LEU A 86 -3.19 11.84 -5.47
CA LEU A 86 -1.76 11.82 -5.23
C LEU A 86 -1.05 12.74 -6.23
N PRO A 87 0.14 13.26 -5.88
CA PRO A 87 1.01 13.87 -6.87
C PRO A 87 1.33 12.89 -8.01
N PRO A 88 1.86 13.36 -9.15
CA PRO A 88 2.20 12.51 -10.28
C PRO A 88 3.07 11.31 -9.88
N ALA A 89 2.97 10.22 -10.64
CA ALA A 89 3.79 9.02 -10.45
C ALA A 89 5.17 9.19 -11.09
#